data_AF-A0A931UM18-F1
#
_entry.id   AF-A0A931UM18-F1
#
_cell.length_a   1.000
_cell.length_b   1.000
_cell.length_c   1.000
_cell.angle_alpha   90.00
_cell.angle_beta   90.00
_cell.angle_gamma   90.00
#
_symmetry.space_group_name_H-M   'P 1'
#
loop_
_entity.id
_entity.type
_entity.pdbx_description
1 polymer ?
#
loop_
_entity_poly.entity_id
_entity_poly.type
_entity_poly.pdbx_seq_one_letter_code
_entity_poly.pdbx_strand_id
1 'polypeptide(L)' 'DYCVKATALDARKAGFEVVVIEDAIRGVEVSPGDSARAIQEMKAAGATFARSDQF' A
#
# COMPACT_ATOMS: atom_id res chain seq x y z
N ASP A 1 -4.14 -3.03 -6.70
CA ASP A 1 -3.96 -1.92 -5.73
C ASP A 1 -5.20 -1.38 -5.03
N TYR A 2 -6.42 -1.47 -5.58
CA TYR A 2 -7.59 -0.94 -4.86
C TYR A 2 -7.89 -1.68 -3.54
N CYS A 3 -7.79 -3.00 -3.52
CA CYS A 3 -8.06 -3.79 -2.31
C CYS A 3 -7.00 -3.58 -1.23
N VAL A 4 -5.71 -3.59 -1.59
CA VAL A 4 -4.60 -3.41 -0.64
C VAL A 4 -4.61 -2.01 -0.04
N LYS A 5 -4.82 -0.98 -0.88
CA LYS A 5 -4.94 0.40 -0.42
C LYS A 5 -6.07 0.56 0.60
N ALA A 6 -7.27 0.08 0.29
CA ALA A 6 -8.41 0.20 1.19
C ALA A 6 -8.12 -0.48 2.55
N THR A 7 -7.65 -1.73 2.53
CA THR A 7 -7.30 -2.46 3.75
C THR A 7 -6.17 -1.79 4.54
N ALA A 8 -5.12 -1.30 3.87
CA ALA A 8 -3.99 -0.63 4.53
C ALA A 8 -4.43 0.68 5.20
N LEU A 9 -5.26 1.48 4.53
CA LEU A 9 -5.80 2.72 5.09
C LEU A 9 -6.73 2.43 6.28
N ASP A 10 -7.59 1.44 6.17
CA ASP A 10 -8.53 1.08 7.24
C ASP A 10 -7.79 0.47 8.45
N ALA A 11 -6.79 -0.38 8.23
CA ALA A 11 -5.94 -0.90 9.29
C ALA A 11 -5.17 0.23 10.00
N ARG A 12 -4.65 1.21 9.25
CA ARG A 12 -4.02 2.40 9.88
C ARG A 12 -5.01 3.25 10.66
N LYS A 13 -6.22 3.47 10.16
CA LYS A 13 -7.29 4.17 10.91
C LYS A 13 -7.68 3.41 12.18
N ALA A 14 -7.65 2.09 12.16
CA ALA A 14 -7.90 1.25 13.33
C ALA A 14 -6.72 1.20 14.33
N GLY A 15 -5.61 1.90 14.03
CA GLY A 15 -4.44 2.00 14.91
C GLY A 15 -3.46 0.83 14.79
N PHE A 16 -3.65 -0.06 13.82
CA PHE A 16 -2.67 -1.13 13.56
C PHE A 16 -1.43 -0.58 12.88
N GLU A 17 -0.32 -1.28 13.04
CA GLU A 17 0.86 -1.09 12.20
C GLU A 17 0.66 -1.84 10.88
N VAL A 18 1.00 -1.18 9.77
CA VAL A 18 0.75 -1.71 8.43
C VAL A 18 2.05 -1.67 7.64
N VAL A 19 2.52 -2.84 7.25
CA VAL A 19 3.65 -3.04 6.33
C VAL A 19 3.11 -3.65 5.05
N VAL A 20 3.33 -2.97 3.92
CA VAL A 20 2.95 -3.45 2.59
C VAL A 20 4.20 -3.98 1.89
N ILE A 21 4.12 -5.21 1.38
CA ILE A 21 5.21 -5.85 0.67
C ILE A 21 5.13 -5.47 -0.82
N GLU A 22 6.01 -4.56 -1.26
CA GLU A 22 5.96 -3.88 -2.57
C GLU A 22 6.00 -4.85 -3.76
N ASP A 23 6.73 -5.95 -3.63
CA ASP A 23 6.90 -6.99 -4.64
C ASP A 23 5.85 -8.11 -4.56
N ALA A 24 5.05 -8.15 -3.48
CA ALA A 24 3.92 -9.08 -3.35
C ALA A 24 2.59 -8.45 -3.81
N ILE A 25 2.60 -7.17 -4.20
CA ILE A 25 1.43 -6.49 -4.73
C ILE A 25 1.62 -6.20 -6.21
N ARG A 26 0.55 -6.37 -7.00
CA ARG A 26 0.51 -5.91 -8.38
C ARG A 26 -0.57 -4.85 -8.51
N GLY A 27 -0.13 -3.64 -8.84
CA GLY A 27 -1.02 -2.55 -9.16
C GLY A 27 -1.89 -2.88 -10.36
N VAL A 28 -3.17 -2.51 -10.25
CA VAL A 28 -4.06 -2.50 -11.41
C VAL A 28 -4.00 -1.08 -11.92
N GLU A 29 -3.20 -0.85 -12.95
CA GLU A 29 -3.15 0.44 -13.64
C GLU A 29 -4.42 0.57 -14.49
N VAL A 30 -5.48 1.12 -13.88
CA VAL A 30 -6.67 1.53 -14.62
C VAL A 30 -6.34 2.79 -15.41
N SER A 31 -5.64 3.74 -14.78
CA SER A 31 -5.00 4.88 -15.43
C SER A 31 -3.48 4.86 -15.17
N PRO A 32 -2.67 5.40 -16.10
CA PRO A 32 -1.23 5.53 -15.89
C PRO A 32 -0.93 6.30 -14.59
N GLY A 33 -0.18 5.69 -13.68
CA GLY A 33 0.23 6.31 -12.41
C GLY A 33 -0.73 6.11 -11.23
N ASP A 34 -1.85 5.39 -11.40
CA ASP A 34 -2.76 5.08 -10.29
C ASP A 34 -2.08 4.29 -9.17
N SER A 35 -1.20 3.35 -9.54
CA SER A 35 -0.44 2.55 -8.58
C SER A 35 0.50 3.43 -7.75
N ALA A 36 1.20 4.37 -8.40
CA ALA A 36 2.08 5.31 -7.70
C ALA A 36 1.30 6.23 -6.74
N ARG A 37 0.12 6.72 -7.15
CA ARG A 37 -0.76 7.51 -6.29
C ARG A 37 -1.26 6.71 -5.09
N ALA A 38 -1.66 5.45 -5.30
CA ALA A 38 -2.09 4.56 -4.23
C ALA A 38 -0.99 4.36 -3.17
N ILE A 39 0.27 4.16 -3.61
CA ILE A 39 1.43 4.05 -2.71
C ILE A 39 1.64 5.34 -1.93
N GLN A 40 1.59 6.51 -2.57
CA GLN A 40 1.75 7.79 -1.89
C GLN A 40 0.68 8.02 -0.82
N GLU A 41 -0.58 7.70 -1.11
CA GLU A 41 -1.67 7.83 -0.14
C GLU A 41 -1.49 6.87 1.05
N MET A 42 -1.05 5.63 0.82
CA MET A 42 -0.75 4.68 1.89
C MET A 42 0.42 5.15 2.75
N LYS A 43 1.50 5.68 2.15
CA LYS A 43 2.64 6.26 2.87
C LYS A 43 2.22 7.46 3.71
N ALA A 44 1.37 8.34 3.15
CA ALA A 44 0.84 9.50 3.87
C ALA A 44 -0.04 9.11 5.07
N ALA A 45 -0.74 7.98 5.00
CA ALA A 45 -1.48 7.41 6.13
C ALA A 45 -0.58 6.69 7.16
N GLY A 46 0.73 6.63 6.93
CA GLY A 46 1.70 6.02 7.82
C GLY A 46 1.94 4.52 7.58
N ALA A 47 1.50 3.96 6.45
CA ALA A 47 1.89 2.60 6.07
C ALA A 47 3.37 2.58 5.65
N THR A 48 4.10 1.58 6.13
CA THR A 48 5.48 1.29 5.72
C THR A 48 5.48 0.32 4.55
N PHE A 49 6.55 0.38 3.76
CA PHE A 49 6.73 -0.47 2.60
C PHE A 49 8.05 -1.21 2.74
N ALA A 50 8.01 -2.50 2.45
CA ALA A 50 9.17 -3.38 2.48
C ALA A 50 9.15 -4.26 1.24
N ARG A 51 10.29 -4.88 0.94
CA ARG A 51 10.39 -5.90 -0.11
C ARG A 51 10.48 -7.28 0.53
N SER A 52 9.94 -8.30 -0.14
CA SER A 52 9.95 -9.66 0.37
C SER A 52 11.35 -10.26 0.51
N ASP A 53 12.33 -9.72 -0.21
CA ASP A 53 13.74 -10.10 -0.10
C ASP A 53 14.46 -9.49 1.13
N GLN A 54 13.78 -8.64 1.89
CA GLN A 54 14.30 -7.98 3.10
C GLN A 54 13.58 -8.43 4.39
N PHE A 55 12.72 -9.44 4.29
CA PHE A 55 12.04 -10.12 5.41
C PHE A 55 12.64 -11.50 5.66
#